data_AF-A0A7W4XYI0-F1
#
_entry.id   AF-A0A7W4XYI0-F1
#
_cell.length_a   1.000
_cell.length_b   1.000
_cell.length_c   1.000
_cell.angle_alpha   90.00
_cell.angle_beta   90.00
_cell.angle_gamma   90.00
#
_symmetry.space_group_name_H-M   'P 1'
#
loop_
_entity.id
_entity.type
_entity.pdbx_description
1 polymer ?
#
loop_
_entity_poly.entity_id
_entity_poly.type
_entity_poly.pdbx_seq_one_letter_code
_entity_poly.pdbx_strand_id
1 'polypeptide(L)' 'MCPAVSAALAGLYDEHQPGAVLAVGCGGGAALLPTLQTTRCRPARLDVVEPFEPLLQAATSGLRHW' A
#
# COMPACT_ATOMS: atom_id res chain seq x y z
N MET A 1 -7.72 9.40 -7.22
CA MET A 1 -7.33 8.06 -7.71
C MET A 1 -8.54 7.13 -7.67
N CYS A 2 -8.58 6.05 -8.47
CA CYS A 2 -9.76 5.17 -8.60
C CYS A 2 -9.95 4.23 -7.39
N PRO A 3 -11.04 4.36 -6.60
CA PRO A 3 -11.30 3.52 -5.42
C PRO A 3 -11.38 2.01 -5.73
N ALA A 4 -11.75 1.66 -6.97
CA ALA A 4 -11.84 0.28 -7.43
C ALA A 4 -10.50 -0.47 -7.34
N VAL A 5 -9.38 0.21 -7.58
CA VAL A 5 -8.05 -0.41 -7.52
C VAL A 5 -7.70 -0.78 -6.09
N SER A 6 -7.93 0.13 -5.13
CA SER A 6 -7.64 -0.14 -3.73
C SER A 6 -8.50 -1.27 -3.15
N ALA A 7 -9.78 -1.32 -3.53
CA ALA A 7 -10.69 -2.37 -3.11
C ALA A 7 -10.29 -3.75 -3.66
N ALA A 8 -9.93 -3.82 -4.94
CA ALA A 8 -9.44 -5.06 -5.54
C ALA A 8 -8.17 -5.56 -4.86
N LEU A 9 -7.22 -4.66 -4.60
CA LEU A 9 -5.97 -5.01 -3.93
C LEU A 9 -6.20 -5.45 -2.47
N ALA A 10 -7.15 -4.83 -1.75
CA ALA A 10 -7.52 -5.26 -0.40
C ALA A 10 -8.12 -6.67 -0.39
N GLY A 11 -8.96 -6.99 -1.38
CA GLY A 11 -9.48 -8.36 -1.55
C GLY A 11 -8.37 -9.39 -1.76
N LEU A 12 -7.37 -9.07 -2.59
CA LEU A 12 -6.21 -9.95 -2.81
C LEU A 12 -5.37 -10.14 -1.55
N TYR A 13 -5.21 -9.09 -0.74
CA TYR A 13 -4.46 -9.18 0.52
C TYR A 13 -5.22 -10.02 1.53
N ASP A 14 -6.55 -9.86 1.58
CA ASP A 14 -7.42 -10.65 2.45
C ASP A 14 -7.43 -12.13 2.07
N GLU A 15 -7.42 -12.44 0.77
CA GLU A 15 -7.38 -13.80 0.25
C GLU A 15 -6.04 -14.49 0.52
N HIS A 16 -4.93 -13.83 0.22
CA HIS A 16 -3.60 -14.47 0.24
C HIS A 16 -2.82 -14.28 1.55
N GLN A 17 -3.25 -13.36 2.41
CA GLN A 17 -2.61 -13.06 3.70
C GLN A 17 -1.07 -12.95 3.63
N PRO A 18 -0.50 -12.11 2.73
CA PRO A 18 0.94 -12.05 2.53
C PRO A 18 1.67 -11.57 3.79
N GLY A 19 2.68 -12.32 4.21
CA GLY A 19 3.55 -11.93 5.33
C GLY A 19 4.49 -10.76 4.99
N ALA A 20 4.76 -10.53 3.71
CA ALA A 20 5.58 -9.42 3.21
C ALA A 20 5.06 -8.91 1.87
N VAL A 21 5.14 -7.59 1.65
CA VAL A 21 4.72 -6.91 0.42
C VAL A 21 5.83 -5.99 -0.08
N LEU A 22 6.06 -5.99 -1.39
CA LEU A 22 6.88 -5.00 -2.09
C LEU A 22 5.98 -4.20 -3.05
N ALA A 23 5.82 -2.90 -2.81
CA ALA A 23 5.07 -2.00 -3.69
C ALA A 23 6.02 -1.20 -4.58
N VAL A 24 6.02 -1.48 -5.88
CA VAL A 24 6.84 -0.79 -6.88
C VAL A 24 6.00 0.27 -7.59
N GLY A 25 6.52 1.50 -7.67
CA GLY A 25 5.77 2.63 -8.21
C GLY A 25 4.57 2.99 -7.35
N CYS A 26 4.76 3.10 -6.03
CA CYS A 26 3.64 3.36 -5.11
C CYS A 26 3.05 4.77 -5.26
N GLY A 27 3.71 5.66 -6.03
CA GLY A 27 3.38 7.08 -6.07
C GLY A 27 3.36 7.66 -4.65
N GLY A 28 2.42 8.56 -4.39
CA GLY A 28 2.18 9.09 -3.04
C GLY A 28 1.42 8.13 -2.11
N GLY A 29 1.32 6.84 -2.43
CA GLY A 29 0.61 5.85 -1.63
C GLY A 29 -0.91 5.82 -1.84
N ALA A 30 -1.44 6.52 -2.86
CA ALA A 30 -2.88 6.70 -3.03
C ALA A 30 -3.69 5.39 -3.24
N ALA A 31 -3.05 4.28 -3.65
CA ALA A 31 -3.68 2.96 -3.81
C ALA A 31 -3.43 2.13 -2.57
N LEU A 32 -2.15 2.10 -2.19
CA LEU A 32 -1.61 1.30 -1.12
C LEU A 32 -2.23 1.69 0.23
N LEU A 33 -2.29 2.99 0.57
CA LEU A 33 -2.83 3.45 1.85
C LEU A 33 -4.31 3.05 2.05
N PRO A 34 -5.24 3.31 1.11
CA PRO A 34 -6.62 2.85 1.28
C PRO A 34 -6.74 1.32 1.29
N THR A 35 -5.94 0.60 0.51
CA THR A 35 -5.89 -0.86 0.58
C THR A 35 -5.53 -1.33 1.98
N LEU A 36 -4.44 -0.81 2.52
CA LEU A 36 -3.90 -1.11 3.83
C LEU A 36 -4.86 -0.71 4.98
N GLN A 37 -5.65 0.34 4.79
CA GLN A 37 -6.68 0.77 5.74
C GLN A 37 -7.92 -0.14 5.76
N THR A 38 -8.20 -0.84 4.66
CA THR A 38 -9.45 -1.60 4.47
C THR A 38 -9.28 -3.11 4.49
N THR A 39 -8.09 -3.61 4.13
CA THR A 39 -7.73 -5.03 4.23
C THR A 39 -7.64 -5.48 5.69
N ARG A 40 -8.10 -6.70 5.94
CA ARG A 40 -7.92 -7.45 7.19
C ARG A 40 -6.51 -8.02 7.33
N CYS A 41 -5.77 -8.13 6.23
CA CYS A 41 -4.37 -8.55 6.27
C CYS A 41 -3.47 -7.45 6.85
N ARG A 42 -2.50 -7.85 7.66
CA ARG A 42 -1.42 -6.98 8.16
C ARG A 42 -0.06 -7.63 7.87
N PRO A 43 0.50 -7.41 6.67
CA PRO A 43 1.85 -7.87 6.36
C PRO A 43 2.85 -7.39 7.41
N ALA A 44 3.71 -8.29 7.90
CA ALA A 44 4.73 -7.96 8.88
C ALA A 44 5.86 -7.09 8.28
N ARG A 45 5.97 -7.08 6.94
CA ARG A 45 6.95 -6.29 6.20
C ARG A 45 6.31 -5.65 4.98
N LEU A 46 6.56 -4.35 4.82
CA LEU A 46 6.15 -3.58 3.65
C LEU A 46 7.34 -2.76 3.17
N ASP A 47 7.82 -3.07 1.98
CA ASP A 47 8.85 -2.29 1.29
C ASP A 47 8.19 -1.49 0.16
N VAL A 48 8.62 -0.24 -0.03
CA VAL A 48 8.10 0.63 -1.08
C VAL A 48 9.24 1.15 -1.94
N VAL A 49 9.00 1.21 -3.25
CA VAL A 49 9.92 1.77 -4.24
C VAL A 49 9.17 2.82 -5.04
N GLU A 50 9.67 4.05 -5.00
CA GLU A 50 9.16 5.16 -5.80
C GLU A 50 10.35 6.05 -6.20
N PRO A 51 10.66 6.18 -7.51
CA PRO A 51 11.83 6.92 -7.97
C PRO A 51 11.72 8.44 -7.79
N PHE A 52 10.53 8.98 -7.60
CA PHE A 52 10.34 10.41 -7.38
C PHE A 52 10.23 10.76 -5.89
N GLU A 53 11.30 11.32 -5.34
CA GLU A 53 11.48 11.60 -3.90
C GLU A 53 10.25 12.26 -3.23
N PRO A 54 9.62 13.31 -3.79
CA PRO A 54 8.46 13.92 -3.13
C PRO A 54 7.27 12.96 -2.97
N LEU A 55 7.07 12.04 -3.91
CA LEU A 55 6.01 11.02 -3.81
C LEU A 55 6.39 9.93 -2.81
N LEU A 56 7.66 9.50 -2.79
CA LEU A 56 8.15 8.55 -1.80
C LEU A 56 7.99 9.10 -0.38
N GLN A 57 8.30 10.38 -0.16
CA GLN A 57 8.10 11.05 1.13
C GLN A 57 6.61 11.12 1.52
N ALA A 58 5.73 11.44 0.56
CA ALA A 58 4.29 11.43 0.79
C ALA A 58 3.76 10.04 1.19
N ALA A 59 4.18 8.99 0.46
CA ALA A 59 3.77 7.61 0.73
C ALA A 59 4.27 7.13 2.10
N THR A 60 5.57 7.30 2.38
CA THR A 60 6.17 6.85 3.65
C THR A 60 5.60 7.61 4.85
N SER A 61 5.27 8.90 4.71
CA SER A 61 4.58 9.67 5.75
C SER A 61 3.20 9.10 6.08
N GLY A 62 2.44 8.69 5.06
CA GLY A 62 1.15 8.01 5.27
C GLY A 62 1.29 6.63 5.92
N LEU A 63 2.34 5.88 5.55
CA LEU A 63 2.58 4.52 6.03
C LEU A 63 3.08 4.46 7.48
N ARG A 64 3.66 5.53 8.02
CA ARG A 64 4.08 5.59 9.44
C ARG A 64 2.93 5.41 10.44
N HIS A 65 1.69 5.53 9.99
CA HIS A 65 0.48 5.46 10.82
C HIS A 65 -0.39 4.24 10.53
N TRP A 66 0.09 3.29 9.74
CA TRP A 66 -0.69 2.14 9.27
C TRP A 66 -0.63 0.92 10.21
#